data_AF-A0A842X080-F1
#
_entry.id   AF-A0A842X080-F1
#
_cell.length_a   1.000
_cell.length_b   1.000
_cell.length_c   1.000
_cell.angle_alpha   90.00
_cell.angle_beta   90.00
_cell.angle_gamma   90.00
#
_symmetry.space_group_name_H-M   'P 1'
#
loop_
_entity.id
_entity.type
_entity.pdbx_description
1 polymer ?
#
loop_
_entity_poly.entity_id
_entity_poly.type
_entity_poly.pdbx_seq_one_letter_code
_entity_poly.pdbx_strand_id
1 'polypeptide(L)'
;MDVNDVLTKIDEVLSDHSMPRRVKTALTQIKTDLGKGDQNLDVVITSSIYTLDEITNDVNISMHAKTIIWDIISELEALKG
;
A
#
# COMPACT_ATOMS: atom_id res chain seq x y z
N MET A 1 -6.52 11.16 -9.06
CA MET A 1 -6.38 9.86 -8.39
C MET A 1 -7.43 9.83 -7.30
N ASP A 2 -8.22 8.77 -7.23
CA ASP A 2 -9.16 8.56 -6.15
C ASP A 2 -8.78 7.33 -5.31
N VAL A 3 -9.43 7.15 -4.16
CA VAL A 3 -9.15 6.02 -3.27
C VAL A 3 -9.40 4.68 -3.97
N ASN A 4 -10.36 4.60 -4.90
CA ASN A 4 -10.68 3.37 -5.61
C ASN A 4 -9.57 2.95 -6.59
N ASP A 5 -8.89 3.91 -7.21
CA ASP A 5 -7.71 3.66 -8.04
C ASP A 5 -6.65 2.89 -7.22
N VAL A 6 -6.35 3.38 -6.02
CA VAL A 6 -5.38 2.75 -5.10
C VAL A 6 -5.86 1.38 -4.61
N LEU A 7 -7.15 1.25 -4.27
CA LEU A 7 -7.72 -0.04 -3.87
C LEU A 7 -7.62 -1.09 -4.99
N THR A 8 -7.82 -0.68 -6.24
CA THR A 8 -7.69 -1.53 -7.43
C THR A 8 -6.26 -1.99 -7.61
N LYS A 9 -5.29 -1.07 -7.52
CA LYS A 9 -3.86 -1.38 -7.58
C LYS A 9 -3.44 -2.36 -6.49
N ILE A 10 -3.94 -2.17 -5.27
CA ILE A 10 -3.69 -3.09 -4.16
C ILE A 10 -4.23 -4.49 -4.47
N ASP A 11 -5.44 -4.59 -5.03
CA ASP A 11 -6.04 -5.88 -5.39
C ASP A 11 -5.25 -6.64 -6.46
N GLU A 12 -4.72 -5.94 -7.47
CA GLU A 12 -3.82 -6.53 -8.46
C GLU A 12 -2.59 -7.17 -7.78
N VAL A 13 -1.97 -6.46 -6.83
CA VAL A 13 -0.79 -6.95 -6.09
C VAL A 13 -1.13 -8.11 -5.16
N LEU A 14 -2.30 -8.08 -4.52
CA LEU A 14 -2.76 -9.18 -3.67
C LEU A 14 -3.00 -10.47 -4.47
N SER A 15 -3.42 -10.35 -5.73
CA SER A 15 -3.61 -11.47 -6.65
C SER A 15 -2.31 -12.10 -7.15
N ASP A 16 -1.19 -11.37 -7.11
CA ASP A 16 0.11 -11.87 -7.56
C ASP A 16 0.71 -12.89 -6.56
N HIS A 17 0.81 -14.16 -6.95
CA HIS A 17 1.39 -15.23 -6.13
C HIS A 17 2.89 -15.10 -5.86
N SER A 18 3.61 -14.27 -6.62
CA SER A 18 5.03 -13.98 -6.41
C SER A 18 5.28 -13.06 -5.22
N MET A 19 4.25 -12.34 -4.77
CA MET A 19 4.38 -11.33 -3.74
C MET A 19 4.59 -11.94 -2.33
N PRO A 20 5.59 -11.47 -1.57
CA PRO A 20 5.86 -11.97 -0.23
C PRO A 20 4.66 -11.80 0.70
N ARG A 21 4.40 -12.82 1.54
CA ARG A 21 3.27 -12.84 2.50
C ARG A 21 3.20 -11.58 3.37
N ARG A 22 4.36 -11.06 3.80
CA ARG A 22 4.43 -9.85 4.63
C ARG A 22 3.88 -8.62 3.90
N VAL A 23 4.19 -8.47 2.61
CA VAL A 23 3.66 -7.37 1.77
C VAL A 23 2.14 -7.53 1.62
N LYS A 24 1.67 -8.74 1.28
CA LYS A 24 0.22 -9.01 1.15
C LYS A 24 -0.54 -8.70 2.43
N THR A 25 0.04 -9.03 3.59
CA THR A 25 -0.58 -8.77 4.89
C THR A 25 -0.73 -7.26 5.13
N ALA A 26 0.32 -6.48 4.90
CA ALA A 26 0.27 -5.03 5.04
C ALA A 26 -0.72 -4.38 4.07
N LEU A 27 -0.69 -4.78 2.79
CA LEU A 27 -1.59 -4.26 1.78
C LEU A 27 -3.06 -4.59 2.06
N THR A 28 -3.35 -5.78 2.62
CA THR A 28 -4.71 -6.15 3.05
C THR A 28 -5.21 -5.23 4.17
N GLN A 29 -4.34 -4.89 5.12
CA GLN A 29 -4.68 -3.97 6.21
C GLN A 29 -4.92 -2.55 5.68
N ILE A 30 -4.01 -2.04 4.85
CA ILE A 30 -4.13 -0.71 4.21
C ILE A 30 -5.41 -0.62 3.38
N LYS A 31 -5.73 -1.64 2.58
CA LYS A 31 -6.98 -1.73 1.81
C LYS A 31 -8.21 -1.61 2.73
N THR A 32 -8.19 -2.33 3.84
CA THR A 32 -9.27 -2.33 4.82
C THR A 32 -9.44 -0.95 5.45
N ASP A 33 -8.34 -0.27 5.78
CA ASP A 33 -8.38 1.04 6.42
C ASP A 33 -8.80 2.16 5.46
N LEU A 34 -8.33 2.14 4.22
CA LEU A 34 -8.77 3.05 3.16
C LEU A 34 -10.25 2.87 2.82
N GLY A 35 -10.74 1.63 2.83
CA GLY A 35 -12.14 1.30 2.51
C GLY A 35 -13.17 1.66 3.59
N LYS A 36 -12.74 2.00 4.82
CA LYS A 36 -13.66 2.36 5.92
C LYS A 36 -14.34 3.72 5.75
N GLY A 37 -13.79 4.61 4.92
CA GLY A 37 -14.40 5.91 4.61
C GLY A 37 -14.61 6.83 5.83
N ASP A 38 -13.89 6.61 6.93
CA ASP A 38 -14.02 7.39 8.16
C ASP A 38 -13.25 8.73 8.06
N GLN A 39 -13.53 9.66 8.98
CA GLN A 39 -13.18 11.09 8.93
C GLN A 39 -11.68 11.44 9.01
N ASN A 40 -10.76 10.51 8.71
CA ASN A 40 -9.33 10.77 8.84
C ASN A 40 -8.48 10.10 7.74
N LEU A 41 -8.89 10.27 6.48
CA LEU A 41 -8.18 9.74 5.31
C LEU A 41 -6.70 10.14 5.31
N ASP A 42 -6.36 11.37 5.67
CA ASP A 42 -4.96 11.85 5.74
C ASP A 42 -4.11 11.06 6.73
N VAL A 43 -4.68 10.72 7.90
CA VAL A 43 -4.02 9.90 8.92
C VAL A 43 -3.84 8.47 8.42
N VAL A 44 -4.87 7.91 7.77
CA VAL A 44 -4.80 6.56 7.18
C VAL A 44 -3.72 6.51 6.10
N ILE A 45 -3.71 7.46 5.16
CA ILE A 45 -2.69 7.56 4.10
C ILE A 45 -1.29 7.66 4.72
N THR A 46 -1.11 8.58 5.67
CA THR A 46 0.20 8.79 6.31
C THR A 46 0.68 7.52 7.01
N SER A 47 -0.18 6.84 7.77
CA SER A 47 0.17 5.57 8.43
C SER A 47 0.47 4.42 7.44
N SER A 48 -0.23 4.41 6.30
CA SER A 48 -0.03 3.42 5.24
C SER A 48 1.34 3.60 4.58
N ILE A 49 1.72 4.84 4.27
CA ILE A 49 3.04 5.17 3.73
C ILE A 49 4.16 4.72 4.68
N TYR A 50 4.06 5.05 5.98
CA TYR A 50 5.05 4.60 6.97
C TYR A 50 5.18 3.08 7.02
N THR A 51 4.05 2.37 7.05
CA THR A 51 4.04 0.89 7.08
C THR A 51 4.73 0.30 5.85
N LEU A 52 4.48 0.87 4.68
CA LEU A 52 5.08 0.43 3.42
C LEU A 52 6.58 0.73 3.36
N ASP A 53 7.00 1.91 3.82
CA ASP A 53 8.41 2.30 3.88
C ASP A 53 9.22 1.40 4.84
N GLU A 54 8.65 1.00 5.98
CA GLU A 54 9.30 0.02 6.86
C GLU A 54 9.50 -1.34 6.17
N ILE A 55 8.61 -1.73 5.26
CA ILE A 55 8.74 -2.97 4.49
C ILE A 55 9.81 -2.83 3.42
N THR A 56 9.90 -1.71 2.70
CA THR A 56 10.93 -1.52 1.67
C THR A 56 12.35 -1.49 2.25
N ASN A 57 12.49 -1.08 3.52
CA ASN A 57 13.75 -1.09 4.26
C ASN A 57 14.22 -2.50 4.68
N ASP A 58 13.37 -3.53 4.61
CA ASP A 58 13.79 -4.91 4.91
C ASP A 58 14.65 -5.50 3.78
N VAL A 59 15.79 -6.06 4.14
CA VAL A 59 16.74 -6.72 3.24
C VAL A 59 16.20 -8.01 2.61
N ASN A 60 15.19 -8.64 3.23
CA ASN A 60 14.56 -9.87 2.76
C ASN A 60 13.46 -9.63 1.71
N ILE A 61 13.07 -8.37 1.48
CA ILE A 61 12.08 -8.02 0.46
C ILE A 61 12.77 -7.91 -0.90
N SER A 62 12.19 -8.57 -1.91
CA SER A 62 12.75 -8.58 -3.27
C SER A 62 12.69 -7.20 -3.92
N MET A 63 13.62 -6.90 -4.84
CA MET A 63 13.63 -5.62 -5.56
C MET A 63 12.32 -5.37 -6.31
N HIS A 64 11.75 -6.41 -6.92
CA HIS A 64 10.44 -6.34 -7.59
C HIS A 64 9.33 -5.89 -6.64
N ALA A 65 9.23 -6.50 -5.45
CA ALA A 65 8.25 -6.11 -4.44
C ALA A 65 8.48 -4.67 -3.95
N LYS A 66 9.74 -4.23 -3.80
CA LYS A 66 10.06 -2.85 -3.44
C LYS A 66 9.54 -1.88 -4.49
N THR A 67 9.77 -2.14 -5.78
CA THR A 67 9.27 -1.28 -6.87
C THR A 67 7.75 -1.16 -6.83
N ILE A 68 7.03 -2.27 -6.65
CA ILE A 68 5.56 -2.25 -6.52
C ILE A 68 5.11 -1.44 -5.30
N ILE A 69 5.79 -1.60 -4.16
CA ILE A 69 5.47 -0.84 -2.96
C ILE A 69 5.71 0.66 -3.17
N TRP A 70 6.80 1.03 -3.85
CA TRP A 70 7.10 2.42 -4.21
C TRP A 70 5.99 3.02 -5.09
N ASP A 71 5.50 2.29 -6.09
CA ASP A 71 4.37 2.75 -6.90
C ASP A 71 3.13 3.03 -6.04
N ILE A 72 2.78 2.12 -5.12
CA ILE A 72 1.64 2.31 -4.21
C ILE A 72 1.85 3.52 -3.28
N ILE A 73 3.06 3.73 -2.76
CA ILE A 73 3.40 4.91 -1.96
C ILE A 73 3.17 6.19 -2.76
N SER A 74 3.64 6.26 -4.01
CA SER A 74 3.44 7.44 -4.86
C SER A 74 1.95 7.73 -5.13
N GLU A 75 1.13 6.69 -5.29
CA GLU A 75 -0.31 6.84 -5.46
C GLU A 75 -0.98 7.34 -4.16
N LEU A 76 -0.57 6.81 -3.01
CA LEU A 76 -1.03 7.28 -1.69
C LEU A 76 -0.64 8.74 -1.44
N GLU A 77 0.57 9.15 -1.81
CA GLU A 77 1.01 10.55 -1.73
C GLU A 77 0.19 11.47 -2.63
N ALA A 78 -0.18 10.99 -3.83
CA ALA A 78 -1.03 11.72 -4.76
C ALA A 78 -2.48 11.89 -4.28
N LEU A 79 -2.96 11.04 -3.34
CA LEU A 79 -4.27 11.22 -2.70
C LEU A 79 -4.28 12.30 -1.60
N LYS A 80 -3.12 12.58 -1.01
CA LYS A 80 -2.96 13.57 0.07
C LYS A 80 -2.85 15.01 -0.46
N GLY A 81 -2.49 15.18 -1.73
CA GLY A 81 -2.29 16.47 -2.40
C GLY A 81 -3.50 16.91 -3.21
#